data_AF-A0A3N5RDH7-F1
#
_entry.id   AF-A0A3N5RDH7-F1
#
_cell.length_a   1.000
_cell.length_b   1.000
_cell.length_c   1.000
_cell.angle_alpha   90.00
_cell.angle_beta   90.00
_cell.angle_gamma   90.00
#
_symmetry.space_group_name_H-M   'P 1'
#
loop_
_entity.id
_entity.type
_entity.pdbx_description
1 polymer ?
#
loop_
_entity_poly.entity_id
_entity_poly.type
_entity_poly.pdbx_seq_one_letter_code
_entity_poly.pdbx_strand_id
1 'polypeptide(L)'
;MGRTVGIDFGTSNSGVAFYDGQKVNLLPLDPLSSMPEVIKTIMYITRDFKTYIGQEAVEMYYKQNVNRIRRYVKKWVGEIEFHGGEMDYVRDVYVYVDELNPGRLLQFIKTALRSEFYQGTQIFDRYYTLGDIVTTYLQALKNRTEAILEEPVTSVTLGRPVKFSEDPALDKRSESIL
;
A
#
# COMPACT_ATOMS: atom_id res chain seq x y z
N MET A 1 -4.77 -19.42 22.65
CA MET A 1 -5.90 -19.43 21.70
C MET A 1 -5.82 -18.13 20.93
N GLY A 2 -5.89 -18.15 19.59
CA GLY A 2 -5.90 -16.94 18.78
C GLY A 2 -7.31 -16.59 18.32
N ARG A 3 -7.52 -15.34 17.92
CA ARG A 3 -8.82 -14.82 17.54
C ARG A 3 -9.00 -14.81 16.02
N THR A 4 -10.23 -15.08 15.57
CA THR A 4 -10.65 -14.89 14.18
C THR A 4 -11.22 -13.49 14.02
N VAL A 5 -10.81 -12.77 12.97
CA VAL A 5 -11.36 -11.44 12.62
C VAL A 5 -11.86 -11.41 11.19
N GLY A 6 -12.80 -10.53 10.89
CA GLY A 6 -13.20 -10.17 9.54
C GLY A 6 -12.50 -8.90 9.08
N ILE A 7 -11.96 -8.88 7.86
CA ILE A 7 -11.33 -7.70 7.25
C ILE A 7 -12.09 -7.31 5.99
N ASP A 8 -12.59 -6.08 5.96
CA ASP A 8 -12.98 -5.42 4.71
C ASP A 8 -11.79 -4.62 4.22
N PHE A 9 -11.06 -5.15 3.23
CA PHE A 9 -9.95 -4.45 2.60
C PHE A 9 -10.45 -3.73 1.35
N GLY A 10 -10.90 -2.48 1.49
CA GLY A 10 -11.45 -1.69 0.40
C GLY A 10 -10.43 -0.80 -0.30
N THR A 11 -10.83 -0.21 -1.43
CA THR A 11 -9.94 0.65 -2.25
C THR A 11 -9.57 1.95 -1.56
N SER A 12 -10.54 2.59 -0.91
CA SER A 12 -10.35 3.89 -0.24
C SER A 12 -10.25 3.74 1.27
N ASN A 13 -11.04 2.84 1.84
CA ASN A 13 -11.13 2.58 3.26
C ASN A 13 -11.11 1.08 3.52
N SER A 14 -10.66 0.70 4.70
CA SER A 14 -10.70 -0.66 5.21
C SER A 14 -11.27 -0.66 6.63
N GLY A 15 -11.64 -1.84 7.13
CA GLY A 15 -12.10 -2.03 8.50
C GLY A 15 -11.84 -3.46 8.98
N VAL A 16 -11.78 -3.63 10.29
CA VAL A 16 -11.65 -4.95 10.93
C VAL A 16 -12.71 -5.10 12.01
N ALA A 17 -13.33 -6.28 12.05
CA ALA A 17 -14.34 -6.62 13.02
C ALA A 17 -14.09 -7.99 13.64
N PHE A 18 -14.61 -8.22 14.84
CA PHE A 18 -14.66 -9.56 15.44
C PHE A 18 -16.06 -9.85 16.01
N TYR A 19 -16.42 -11.12 16.09
CA TYR A 19 -17.66 -11.56 16.73
C TYR A 19 -17.34 -12.07 18.15
N ASP A 20 -18.06 -11.57 19.16
CA ASP A 20 -17.85 -11.94 20.56
C ASP A 20 -18.77 -13.09 21.05
N GLY A 21 -19.58 -13.66 20.15
CA GLY A 21 -20.62 -14.64 20.49
C GLY A 21 -22.03 -14.04 20.63
N GLN A 22 -22.15 -12.72 20.62
CA GLN A 22 -23.44 -12.01 20.68
C GLN A 22 -23.57 -10.99 19.55
N LYS A 23 -22.54 -10.16 19.34
CA LYS A 23 -22.55 -9.07 18.36
C LYS A 23 -21.22 -8.95 17.63
N VAL A 24 -21.26 -8.26 16.48
CA VAL A 24 -20.08 -7.87 15.73
C VAL A 24 -19.54 -6.56 16.31
N ASN A 25 -18.27 -6.53 16.67
CA ASN A 25 -17.57 -5.36 17.18
C ASN A 25 -16.56 -4.89 16.15
N LEU A 26 -16.70 -3.64 15.69
CA LEU A 26 -15.71 -2.98 14.84
C LEU A 26 -14.55 -2.47 15.69
N LEU A 27 -13.33 -2.57 15.16
CA LEU A 27 -12.12 -2.16 15.85
C LEU A 27 -11.70 -0.73 15.48
N PRO A 28 -11.40 0.14 16.46
CA PRO A 28 -10.98 1.51 16.22
C PRO A 28 -9.51 1.60 15.77
N LEU A 29 -9.23 1.17 14.54
CA LEU A 29 -7.88 1.02 13.99
C LEU A 29 -7.23 2.32 13.54
N ASP A 30 -7.99 3.39 13.38
CA ASP A 30 -7.50 4.70 12.94
C ASP A 30 -7.84 5.82 13.95
N PRO A 31 -7.23 5.80 15.15
CA PRO A 31 -7.67 6.64 16.28
C PRO A 31 -7.54 8.16 16.05
N LEU A 32 -6.78 8.58 15.04
CA LEU A 32 -6.62 9.99 14.66
C LEU A 32 -7.70 10.45 13.65
N SER A 33 -8.46 9.51 13.09
CA SER A 33 -9.56 9.78 12.17
C SER A 33 -10.82 10.20 12.93
N SER A 34 -11.71 10.96 12.28
CA SER A 34 -13.03 11.30 12.83
C SER A 34 -13.97 10.09 12.96
N MET A 35 -13.64 8.97 12.30
CA MET A 35 -14.33 7.68 12.43
C MET A 35 -13.27 6.59 12.63
N PRO A 36 -12.87 6.28 13.88
CA PRO A 36 -11.74 5.39 14.17
C PRO A 36 -11.90 3.97 13.66
N GLU A 37 -13.13 3.49 13.51
CA GLU A 37 -13.46 2.14 13.05
C GLU A 37 -13.21 1.94 11.55
N VAL A 38 -12.97 3.03 10.81
CA VAL A 38 -12.73 3.02 9.37
C VAL A 38 -11.40 3.65 9.06
N ILE A 39 -10.44 2.80 8.69
CA ILE A 39 -9.08 3.20 8.37
C ILE A 39 -8.94 3.51 6.88
N LYS A 40 -8.26 4.60 6.53
CA LYS A 40 -7.95 4.90 5.13
C LYS A 40 -6.97 3.86 4.55
N THR A 41 -7.23 3.36 3.35
CA THR A 41 -6.31 2.48 2.59
C THR A 41 -5.17 3.30 1.97
N ILE A 42 -4.40 3.94 2.85
CA ILE A 42 -3.26 4.79 2.54
C ILE A 42 -2.08 4.28 3.35
N MET A 43 -0.91 4.24 2.72
CA MET A 43 0.34 3.83 3.35
C MET A 43 1.43 4.86 3.04
N TYR A 44 2.22 5.22 4.06
CA TYR A 44 3.38 6.07 3.90
C TYR A 44 4.63 5.32 4.35
N ILE A 45 5.59 5.17 3.43
CA ILE A 45 6.88 4.54 3.69
C ILE A 45 7.95 5.64 3.67
N THR A 46 8.57 5.87 4.82
CA THR A 46 9.66 6.83 4.99
C THR A 46 10.96 6.33 4.36
N ARG A 47 11.96 7.20 4.23
CA ARG A 47 13.28 6.85 3.68
C ARG A 47 14.03 5.81 4.52
N ASP A 48 13.81 5.79 5.82
CA ASP A 48 14.30 4.76 6.75
C ASP A 48 13.40 3.52 6.79
N PHE A 49 12.48 3.38 5.82
CA PHE A 49 11.56 2.25 5.65
C PHE A 49 10.58 2.03 6.81
N LYS A 50 10.35 3.05 7.63
CA LYS A 50 9.25 3.03 8.59
C LYS A 50 7.92 3.24 7.89
N THR A 51 6.98 2.34 8.17
CA THR A 51 5.65 2.32 7.57
C THR A 51 4.62 2.92 8.50
N TYR A 52 3.74 3.72 7.93
CA TYR A 52 2.56 4.31 8.55
C TYR A 52 1.33 4.01 7.70
N ILE A 53 0.16 3.78 8.33
CA ILE A 53 -1.11 3.54 7.63
C ILE A 53 -2.23 4.43 8.17
N GLY A 54 -3.29 4.61 7.38
CA GLY A 54 -4.48 5.37 7.80
C GLY A 54 -4.22 6.87 7.92
N GLN A 55 -4.89 7.52 8.86
CA GLN A 55 -4.71 8.94 9.15
C GLN A 55 -3.29 9.28 9.63
N GLU A 56 -2.65 8.37 10.38
CA GLU A 56 -1.24 8.53 10.80
C GLU A 56 -0.29 8.68 9.59
N ALA A 57 -0.54 7.94 8.50
CA ALA A 57 0.25 8.07 7.27
C ALA A 57 0.10 9.45 6.63
N VAL A 58 -1.12 9.99 6.62
CA VAL A 58 -1.43 11.32 6.07
C VAL A 58 -0.74 12.42 6.90
N GLU A 59 -0.85 12.35 8.22
CA GLU A 59 -0.21 13.31 9.11
C GLU A 59 1.32 13.27 9.02
N MET A 60 1.90 12.07 8.99
CA MET A 60 3.35 11.92 8.86
C MET A 60 3.84 12.45 7.50
N TYR A 61 3.12 12.12 6.41
CA TYR A 61 3.42 12.66 5.08
C TYR A 61 3.37 14.19 5.09
N TYR A 62 2.31 14.79 5.64
CA TYR A 62 2.16 16.23 5.73
C TYR A 62 3.29 16.86 6.55
N LYS A 63 3.54 16.35 7.76
CA LYS A 63 4.61 16.81 8.66
C LYS A 63 5.98 16.82 7.99
N GLN A 64 6.29 15.80 7.19
CA GLN A 64 7.58 15.69 6.51
C GLN A 64 7.67 16.50 5.21
N ASN A 65 6.53 16.88 4.60
CA ASN A 65 6.50 17.56 3.30
C ASN A 65 6.16 19.05 3.34
N VAL A 66 5.56 19.55 4.43
CA VAL A 66 5.25 20.97 4.58
C VAL A 66 6.54 21.78 4.70
N ASN A 67 6.65 22.82 3.87
CA ASN A 67 7.77 23.75 3.85
C ASN A 67 9.17 23.10 3.75
N ARG A 68 9.25 21.85 3.27
CA ARG A 68 10.54 21.18 3.15
C ARG A 68 11.37 21.78 2.02
N ILE A 69 12.67 21.84 2.24
CA ILE A 69 13.64 22.13 1.19
C ILE A 69 13.63 20.97 0.19
N ARG A 70 13.65 21.30 -1.10
CA ARG A 70 13.74 20.32 -2.19
C ARG A 70 15.05 20.51 -2.91
N ARG A 71 15.74 19.41 -3.21
CA ARG A 71 16.96 19.45 -4.02
C ARG A 71 16.78 18.44 -5.15
N TYR A 72 16.57 18.97 -6.34
CA TYR A 72 16.43 18.16 -7.55
C TYR A 72 17.81 17.89 -8.12
N VAL A 73 18.11 16.61 -8.33
CA VAL A 73 19.35 16.14 -8.96
C VAL A 73 19.02 15.31 -10.18
N LYS A 74 19.81 15.49 -11.24
CA LYS A 74 19.70 14.72 -12.46
C LYS A 74 20.25 13.30 -12.20
N LYS A 75 19.39 12.28 -12.28
CA LYS A 75 19.76 10.87 -12.16
C LYS A 75 19.53 10.13 -13.47
N TRP A 76 20.49 9.31 -13.87
CA TRP A 76 20.33 8.36 -14.97
C TRP A 76 19.32 7.28 -14.57
N VAL A 77 18.40 6.92 -15.45
CA VAL A 77 17.33 5.95 -15.17
C VAL A 77 17.25 4.81 -16.18
N GLY A 78 18.18 4.76 -17.13
CA GLY A 78 18.24 3.74 -18.16
C GLY A 78 18.43 4.34 -19.54
N GLU A 79 18.31 3.48 -20.53
CA GLU A 79 18.44 3.80 -21.94
C GLU A 79 17.09 3.57 -22.64
N ILE A 80 16.80 4.37 -23.67
CA ILE A 80 15.71 4.09 -24.60
C ILE A 80 16.32 3.82 -25.96
N GLU A 81 15.91 2.70 -26.54
CA GLU A 81 16.23 2.30 -27.91
C GLU A 81 15.13 2.82 -28.84
N PHE A 82 15.53 3.56 -29.88
CA PHE A 82 14.64 4.03 -30.92
C PHE A 82 14.92 3.26 -32.21
N HIS A 83 13.91 2.54 -32.69
CA HIS A 83 13.92 1.86 -33.98
C HIS A 83 12.96 2.58 -34.93
N GLY A 84 13.49 3.23 -35.97
CA GLY A 84 12.69 4.01 -36.93
C GLY A 84 13.21 3.90 -38.37
N GLY A 85 12.55 3.09 -39.19
CA GLY A 85 13.00 2.81 -40.56
C GLY A 85 14.31 2.02 -40.53
N GLU A 86 15.36 2.57 -41.15
CA GLU A 86 16.72 2.00 -41.11
C GLU A 86 17.61 2.57 -39.99
N MET A 87 17.04 3.38 -39.08
CA MET A 87 17.80 4.06 -38.03
C MET A 87 17.55 3.46 -36.65
N ASP A 88 18.63 2.94 -36.05
CA ASP A 88 18.69 2.45 -34.68
C ASP A 88 19.61 3.36 -33.86
N TYR A 89 19.10 3.98 -32.79
CA TYR A 89 19.95 4.71 -31.87
C TYR A 89 19.50 4.55 -30.42
N VAL A 90 20.49 4.52 -29.53
CA VAL A 90 20.31 4.41 -28.08
C VAL A 90 20.52 5.78 -27.45
N ARG A 91 19.63 6.19 -26.54
CA ARG A 91 19.82 7.39 -25.72
C ARG A 91 19.71 7.11 -24.25
N ASP A 92 20.66 7.62 -23.49
CA ASP A 92 20.56 7.77 -22.05
C ASP A 92 19.37 8.65 -21.66
N VAL A 93 18.59 8.16 -20.71
CA VAL A 93 17.48 8.88 -20.09
C VAL A 93 17.88 9.31 -18.68
N TYR A 94 17.61 10.58 -18.41
CA TYR A 94 17.80 11.16 -17.09
C TYR A 94 16.50 11.77 -16.60
N VAL A 95 16.24 11.65 -15.29
CA VAL A 95 15.13 12.33 -14.63
C VAL A 95 15.65 13.18 -13.49
N TYR A 96 14.94 14.26 -13.19
CA TYR A 96 15.22 15.07 -12.00
C TYR A 96 14.48 14.46 -10.81
N VAL A 97 15.25 13.92 -9.86
CA VAL A 97 14.71 13.33 -8.63
C VAL A 97 14.98 14.27 -7.48
N ASP A 98 13.98 14.47 -6.63
CA ASP A 98 14.17 15.15 -5.35
C ASP A 98 14.94 14.24 -4.38
N GLU A 99 16.24 14.49 -4.23
CA GLU A 99 17.11 13.65 -3.40
C GLU A 99 16.81 13.79 -1.91
N LEU A 100 16.07 14.82 -1.51
CA LEU A 100 15.64 15.07 -0.14
C LEU A 100 14.21 14.57 0.13
N ASN A 101 13.59 13.84 -0.81
CA ASN A 101 12.26 13.27 -0.60
C ASN A 101 12.23 12.39 0.66
N PRO A 102 11.41 12.71 1.67
CA PRO A 102 11.46 12.01 2.96
C PRO A 102 10.74 10.65 2.95
N GLY A 103 9.85 10.40 1.98
CA GLY A 103 9.11 9.15 1.90
C GLY A 103 8.24 9.01 0.66
N ARG A 104 7.61 7.85 0.50
CA ARG A 104 6.65 7.53 -0.55
C ARG A 104 5.26 7.34 0.05
N LEU A 105 4.31 8.17 -0.38
CA LEU A 105 2.89 7.98 -0.11
C LEU A 105 2.29 7.07 -1.18
N LEU A 106 1.58 6.05 -0.74
CA LEU A 106 0.89 5.05 -1.57
C LEU A 106 -0.60 5.15 -1.28
N GLN A 107 -1.38 5.27 -2.35
CA GLN A 107 -2.84 5.36 -2.32
C GLN A 107 -3.40 4.37 -3.33
N PHE A 108 -4.68 4.01 -3.18
CA PHE A 108 -5.39 3.11 -4.11
C PHE A 108 -4.71 1.73 -4.27
N ILE A 109 -4.16 1.18 -3.18
CA ILE A 109 -3.42 -0.10 -3.18
C ILE A 109 -4.28 -1.23 -3.78
N LYS A 110 -5.58 -1.29 -3.45
CA LYS A 110 -6.49 -2.31 -4.01
C LYS A 110 -6.75 -2.14 -5.51
N THR A 111 -6.71 -0.91 -6.04
CA THR A 111 -6.86 -0.68 -7.47
C THR A 111 -5.68 -1.26 -8.24
N ALA A 112 -4.47 -1.21 -7.66
CA ALA A 112 -3.29 -1.79 -8.26
C ALA A 112 -3.40 -3.31 -8.43
N LEU A 113 -4.15 -4.02 -7.55
CA LEU A 113 -4.46 -5.45 -7.71
C LEU A 113 -5.21 -5.76 -9.01
N ARG A 114 -6.01 -4.82 -9.51
CA ARG A 114 -6.76 -5.01 -10.76
C ARG A 114 -5.93 -4.75 -12.02
N SER A 115 -4.71 -4.22 -11.87
CA SER A 115 -3.88 -3.83 -13.01
C SER A 115 -3.06 -5.00 -13.52
N GLU A 116 -3.13 -5.24 -14.83
CA GLU A 116 -2.38 -6.32 -15.49
C GLU A 116 -0.87 -6.01 -15.56
N PHE A 117 -0.56 -4.72 -15.77
CA PHE A 117 0.79 -4.23 -16.05
C PHE A 117 1.53 -3.76 -14.80
N TYR A 118 0.82 -3.49 -13.70
CA TYR A 118 1.46 -3.02 -12.47
C TYR A 118 2.04 -4.18 -11.66
N GLN A 119 3.37 -4.29 -11.68
CA GLN A 119 4.08 -5.33 -10.92
C GLN A 119 4.54 -4.85 -9.52
N GLY A 120 4.71 -3.54 -9.35
CA GLY A 120 5.29 -2.96 -8.16
C GLY A 120 5.85 -1.57 -8.40
N THR A 121 6.62 -1.05 -7.43
CA THR A 121 7.27 0.26 -7.55
C THR A 121 8.58 0.31 -6.78
N GLN A 122 9.51 1.12 -7.30
CA GLN A 122 10.75 1.45 -6.61
C GLN A 122 10.47 2.49 -5.52
N ILE A 123 10.81 2.16 -4.28
CA ILE A 123 10.78 3.05 -3.11
C ILE A 123 12.22 3.21 -2.63
N PHE A 124 12.84 4.32 -3.04
CA PHE A 124 14.26 4.59 -2.81
C PHE A 124 15.16 3.50 -3.41
N ASP A 125 15.93 2.80 -2.58
CA ASP A 125 16.85 1.72 -2.95
C ASP A 125 16.18 0.33 -2.97
N ARG A 126 14.88 0.21 -2.63
CA ARG A 126 14.18 -1.07 -2.62
C ARG A 126 13.04 -1.12 -3.63
N TYR A 127 12.96 -2.23 -4.35
CA TYR A 127 11.79 -2.55 -5.17
C TYR A 127 10.75 -3.25 -4.30
N TYR A 128 9.52 -2.76 -4.32
CA TYR A 128 8.38 -3.40 -3.67
C TYR A 128 7.46 -3.96 -4.74
N THR A 129 7.24 -5.27 -4.74
CA THR A 129 6.19 -5.87 -5.55
C THR A 129 4.82 -5.42 -5.04
N LEU A 130 3.78 -5.59 -5.86
CA LEU A 130 2.42 -5.35 -5.42
C LEU A 130 2.04 -6.20 -4.20
N GLY A 131 2.53 -7.45 -4.15
CA GLY A 131 2.37 -8.31 -2.98
C GLY A 131 3.02 -7.72 -1.75
N ASP A 132 4.28 -7.27 -1.84
CA ASP A 132 4.97 -6.63 -0.71
C ASP A 132 4.22 -5.42 -0.18
N ILE A 133 3.64 -4.59 -1.06
CA ILE A 133 2.84 -3.41 -0.68
C ILE A 133 1.60 -3.82 0.10
N VAL A 134 0.86 -4.82 -0.41
CA VAL A 134 -0.37 -5.33 0.24
C VAL A 134 -0.03 -6.00 1.58
N THR A 135 0.96 -6.88 1.60
CA THR A 135 1.45 -7.54 2.82
C THR A 135 1.90 -6.53 3.86
N THR A 136 2.65 -5.50 3.47
CA THR A 136 3.11 -4.44 4.38
C THR A 136 1.94 -3.71 5.03
N TYR A 137 0.90 -3.37 4.25
CA TYR A 137 -0.31 -2.74 4.76
C TYR A 137 -1.10 -3.67 5.70
N LEU A 138 -1.36 -4.91 5.27
CA LEU A 138 -2.11 -5.90 6.07
C LEU A 138 -1.37 -6.30 7.34
N GLN A 139 -0.04 -6.36 7.33
CA GLN A 139 0.76 -6.62 8.51
C GLN A 139 0.66 -5.47 9.53
N ALA A 140 0.68 -4.22 9.07
CA ALA A 140 0.45 -3.06 9.93
C ALA A 140 -0.98 -3.08 10.52
N LEU A 141 -1.97 -3.48 9.72
CA LEU A 141 -3.36 -3.64 10.16
C LEU A 141 -3.51 -4.75 11.22
N LYS A 142 -2.85 -5.90 11.00
CA LYS A 142 -2.78 -7.02 11.95
C LYS A 142 -2.15 -6.57 13.26
N ASN A 143 -1.01 -5.91 13.22
CA ASN A 143 -0.32 -5.44 14.42
C ASN A 143 -1.20 -4.49 15.25
N ARG A 144 -1.92 -3.55 14.61
CA ARG A 144 -2.88 -2.69 15.30
C ARG A 144 -4.06 -3.47 15.88
N THR A 145 -4.56 -4.46 15.15
CA THR A 145 -5.64 -5.35 15.60
C THR A 145 -5.24 -6.12 16.86
N GLU A 146 -4.06 -6.76 16.83
CA GLU A 146 -3.53 -7.53 17.97
C GLU A 146 -3.24 -6.63 19.18
N ALA A 147 -2.77 -5.39 18.95
CA ALA A 147 -2.57 -4.43 20.02
C ALA A 147 -3.87 -4.00 20.70
N ILE A 148 -4.98 -3.87 19.96
CA ILE A 148 -6.29 -3.51 20.52
C ILE A 148 -6.94 -4.70 21.23
N LEU A 149 -6.81 -5.91 20.67
CA LEU A 149 -7.41 -7.12 21.21
C LEU A 149 -6.60 -7.75 22.36
N GLU A 150 -5.34 -7.35 22.51
CA GLU A 150 -4.36 -7.96 23.41
C GLU A 150 -4.20 -9.49 23.20
N GLU A 151 -4.54 -9.95 22.00
CA GLU A 151 -4.56 -11.37 21.61
C GLU A 151 -4.01 -11.53 20.18
N PRO A 152 -3.32 -12.64 19.87
CA PRO A 152 -2.88 -12.90 18.51
C PRO A 152 -4.06 -13.20 17.57
N VAL A 153 -4.02 -12.62 16.38
CA VAL A 153 -4.95 -12.92 15.29
C VAL A 153 -4.39 -14.10 14.49
N THR A 154 -5.07 -15.24 14.58
CA THR A 154 -4.63 -16.50 13.94
C THR A 154 -5.37 -16.83 12.66
N SER A 155 -6.50 -16.17 12.41
CA SER A 155 -7.39 -16.47 11.29
C SER A 155 -8.11 -15.20 10.85
N VAL A 156 -8.32 -15.09 9.55
CA VAL A 156 -8.99 -13.95 8.95
C VAL A 156 -10.03 -14.39 7.94
N THR A 157 -11.18 -13.71 7.95
CA THR A 157 -12.14 -13.74 6.85
C THR A 157 -12.00 -12.44 6.08
N LEU A 158 -11.44 -12.50 4.86
CA LEU A 158 -11.22 -11.31 4.04
C LEU A 158 -12.33 -11.17 2.98
N GLY A 159 -12.92 -9.99 2.89
CA GLY A 159 -13.91 -9.69 1.86
C GLY A 159 -13.29 -9.72 0.46
N ARG A 160 -13.81 -10.59 -0.42
CA ARG A 160 -13.43 -10.62 -1.84
C ARG A 160 -14.41 -9.82 -2.69
N PRO A 161 -13.94 -8.98 -3.63
CA PRO A 161 -14.76 -8.55 -4.76
C PRO A 161 -15.34 -9.76 -5.49
N VAL A 162 -16.54 -9.60 -6.06
CA VAL A 162 -17.20 -10.67 -6.85
C VAL A 162 -16.34 -11.07 -8.04
N LYS A 163 -15.63 -10.09 -8.65
CA LYS A 163 -14.66 -10.24 -9.74
C LYS A 163 -13.61 -9.12 -9.63
N PHE A 164 -12.32 -9.42 -9.65
CA PHE A 164 -11.22 -8.45 -9.65
C PHE A 164 -10.91 -7.94 -11.07
N SER A 165 -10.93 -8.83 -12.07
CA SER A 165 -10.74 -8.51 -13.49
C SER A 165 -11.67 -9.35 -14.35
N GLU A 166 -12.08 -8.83 -15.51
CA GLU A 166 -12.85 -9.60 -16.49
C GLU A 166 -12.05 -10.80 -17.04
N ASP A 167 -10.71 -10.72 -17.04
CA ASP A 167 -9.78 -11.78 -17.40
C ASP A 167 -9.58 -12.81 -16.26
N PRO A 168 -9.90 -14.10 -16.49
CA PRO A 168 -9.74 -15.16 -15.49
C PRO A 168 -8.32 -15.36 -14.93
N ALA A 169 -7.27 -15.12 -15.72
CA ALA A 169 -5.88 -15.30 -15.27
C ALA A 169 -5.48 -14.20 -14.27
N LEU A 170 -5.91 -12.98 -14.53
CA LEU A 170 -5.64 -11.82 -13.68
C LEU A 170 -6.50 -11.81 -12.43
N ASP A 171 -7.73 -12.31 -12.53
CA ASP A 171 -8.60 -12.56 -11.38
C ASP A 171 -7.92 -13.52 -10.38
N LYS A 172 -7.40 -14.66 -10.87
CA LYS A 172 -6.64 -15.63 -10.07
C LYS A 172 -5.34 -15.06 -9.48
N ARG A 173 -4.59 -14.27 -10.26
CA ARG A 173 -3.37 -13.61 -9.76
C ARG A 173 -3.68 -12.61 -8.66
N SER A 174 -4.75 -11.85 -8.79
CA SER A 174 -5.21 -10.90 -7.77
C SER A 174 -5.57 -11.63 -6.47
N GLU A 175 -6.22 -12.79 -6.60
CA GLU A 175 -6.59 -13.65 -5.48
C GLU A 175 -5.37 -14.23 -4.77
N SER A 176 -4.34 -14.70 -5.49
CA SER A 176 -3.15 -15.29 -4.87
C SER A 176 -2.25 -14.29 -4.13
N ILE A 177 -2.49 -12.98 -4.29
CA ILE A 177 -1.75 -11.91 -3.59
C ILE A 177 -2.37 -11.63 -2.20
N LEU A 178 -3.65 -11.95 -1.99
CA LEU A 178 -4.38 -11.70 -0.74
C LEU A 178 -4.35 -12.92 0.19
#